data_AF-A0A8S3IDF9-F1
#
_entry.id   AF-A0A8S3IDF9-F1
#
_cell.length_a   1.000
_cell.length_b   1.000
_cell.length_c   1.000
_cell.angle_alpha   90.00
_cell.angle_beta   90.00
_cell.angle_gamma   90.00
#
_symmetry.space_group_name_H-M   'P 1'
#
loop_
_entity.id
_entity.type
_entity.pdbx_description
1 polymer ?
#
loop_
_entity_poly.entity_id
_entity_poly.type
_entity_poly.pdbx_seq_one_letter_code
_entity_poly.pdbx_strand_id
1 'polypeptide(L)'
;GYIEKDWGNAFPSIWIWGQANQWELLPATSSASIFFSLALIPWYFNLEFAGFLIVLEHNNEFYRFNTYLQSIIHDLTINPDMHEISFDVYDVLFQYKLHVSSYSNGLNNIDGALLYGPRSDRMIKYVKELLTKNIHFDVRLSKLIQNVTSNNDDNNLFIKHGYYEEIIFQGRAQSVALEITGNVKWLSEKFRQAYENIYPWNFSLIRNIVIHYKLILTSILAMIIVSFIFAKCR
;
A
#
# COMPACT_ATOMS: atom_id res chain seq x y z
N GLY A 1 -20.12 -17.64 14.38
CA GLY A 1 -18.95 -18.08 13.60
C GLY A 1 -19.05 -17.43 12.24
N TYR A 2 -17.99 -16.74 11.82
CA TYR A 2 -17.84 -16.26 10.45
C TYR A 2 -17.60 -17.48 9.55
N ILE A 3 -18.37 -17.59 8.46
CA ILE A 3 -18.19 -18.62 7.42
C ILE A 3 -18.03 -17.85 6.12
N GLU A 4 -16.81 -17.85 5.59
CA GLU A 4 -16.48 -17.23 4.33
C GLU A 4 -17.12 -18.02 3.18
N LYS A 5 -17.89 -17.32 2.34
CA LYS A 5 -18.83 -17.93 1.38
C LYS A 5 -18.35 -17.84 -0.09
N ASP A 6 -17.20 -17.23 -0.34
CA ASP A 6 -16.75 -16.93 -1.69
C ASP A 6 -15.82 -18.03 -2.21
N TRP A 7 -16.44 -18.98 -2.92
CA TRP A 7 -15.78 -20.01 -3.73
C TRP A 7 -15.23 -19.46 -5.06
N GLY A 8 -14.07 -19.95 -5.52
CA GLY A 8 -13.69 -19.90 -6.95
C GLY A 8 -12.19 -19.98 -7.26
N ASN A 9 -11.86 -20.25 -8.54
CA ASN A 9 -10.49 -20.17 -9.12
C ASN A 9 -9.92 -18.73 -9.12
N ALA A 10 -10.65 -17.77 -8.57
CA ALA A 10 -10.32 -16.35 -8.54
C ALA A 10 -9.62 -15.90 -7.25
N PHE A 11 -9.59 -16.75 -6.20
CA PHE A 11 -8.89 -16.41 -4.98
C PHE A 11 -7.37 -16.46 -5.21
N PRO A 12 -6.59 -15.45 -4.78
CA PRO A 12 -5.15 -15.44 -4.96
C PRO A 12 -4.51 -16.68 -4.35
N SER A 13 -3.49 -17.24 -5.02
CA SER A 13 -2.71 -18.36 -4.49
C SER A 13 -1.70 -17.91 -3.42
N ILE A 14 -1.38 -16.61 -3.38
CA ILE A 14 -0.42 -15.98 -2.49
C ILE A 14 -0.99 -14.62 -2.10
N TRP A 15 -1.12 -14.36 -0.80
CA TRP A 15 -1.58 -13.07 -0.30
C TRP A 15 -1.00 -12.74 1.07
N ILE A 16 -0.98 -11.44 1.34
CA ILE A 16 -0.74 -10.83 2.63
C ILE A 16 -1.92 -9.92 2.89
N TRP A 17 -2.49 -10.02 4.09
CA TRP A 17 -3.60 -9.18 4.50
C TRP A 17 -3.35 -8.69 5.91
N GLY A 18 -3.59 -7.41 6.17
CA GLY A 18 -3.49 -6.89 7.53
C GLY A 18 -4.36 -5.68 7.78
N GLN A 19 -4.81 -5.55 9.03
CA GLN A 19 -5.66 -4.48 9.49
C GLN A 19 -5.32 -4.08 10.92
N ALA A 20 -5.35 -2.78 11.21
CA ALA A 20 -5.29 -2.25 12.57
C ALA A 20 -6.14 -0.99 12.72
N ASN A 21 -6.75 -0.83 13.89
CA ASN A 21 -7.60 0.32 14.23
C ASN A 21 -7.32 0.89 15.63
N GLN A 22 -6.61 0.16 16.48
CA GLN A 22 -6.29 0.57 17.85
C GLN A 22 -4.83 1.01 17.93
N TRP A 23 -4.62 2.28 18.29
CA TRP A 23 -3.30 2.92 18.32
C TRP A 23 -2.90 3.27 19.75
N GLU A 24 -1.65 3.00 20.11
CA GLU A 24 -1.19 3.08 21.51
C GLU A 24 -1.15 4.50 22.07
N LEU A 25 -0.90 5.51 21.23
CA LEU A 25 -0.59 6.88 21.65
C LEU A 25 -1.43 7.95 20.94
N LEU A 26 -2.54 7.56 20.30
CA LEU A 26 -3.44 8.53 19.69
C LEU A 26 -4.30 9.22 20.76
N PRO A 27 -4.43 10.57 20.73
CA PRO A 27 -5.40 11.28 21.56
C PRO A 27 -6.83 10.80 21.28
N ALA A 28 -7.72 10.89 22.27
CA ALA A 28 -9.13 10.50 22.11
C ALA A 28 -9.89 11.31 21.04
N THR A 29 -9.36 12.47 20.64
CA THR A 29 -9.89 13.33 19.58
C THR A 29 -9.39 12.95 18.17
N SER A 30 -8.50 11.97 18.08
CA SER A 30 -7.90 11.51 16.83
C SER A 30 -8.30 10.07 16.55
N SER A 31 -8.46 9.75 15.27
CA SER A 31 -8.69 8.38 14.80
C SER A 31 -7.69 8.03 13.73
N ALA A 32 -7.31 6.78 13.67
CA ALA A 32 -6.67 6.23 12.49
C ALA A 32 -7.07 4.77 12.30
N SER A 33 -7.00 4.31 11.07
CA SER A 33 -7.13 2.90 10.74
C SER A 33 -6.30 2.58 9.52
N ILE A 34 -5.72 1.39 9.49
CA ILE A 34 -4.95 0.90 8.35
C ILE A 34 -5.50 -0.43 7.89
N PHE A 35 -5.57 -0.58 6.59
CA PHE A 35 -5.85 -1.81 5.88
C PHE A 35 -4.83 -1.97 4.77
N PHE A 36 -4.31 -3.18 4.59
CA PHE A 36 -3.53 -3.53 3.41
C PHE A 36 -3.82 -4.96 2.96
N SER A 37 -3.81 -5.15 1.64
CA SER A 37 -3.84 -6.45 0.99
C SER A 37 -2.86 -6.43 -0.18
N LEU A 38 -1.92 -7.38 -0.19
CA LEU A 38 -0.95 -7.59 -1.26
C LEU A 38 -1.13 -9.01 -1.76
N ALA A 39 -1.29 -9.23 -3.06
CA ALA A 39 -1.61 -10.54 -3.60
C ALA A 39 -1.03 -10.77 -4.98
N LEU A 40 -0.82 -12.04 -5.33
CA LEU A 40 -0.61 -12.45 -6.71
C LEU A 40 -1.97 -12.76 -7.33
N ILE A 41 -2.46 -11.85 -8.16
CA ILE A 41 -3.82 -11.89 -8.71
C ILE A 41 -3.80 -12.66 -10.03
N PRO A 42 -4.59 -13.75 -10.16
CA PRO A 42 -4.79 -14.42 -11.43
C PRO A 42 -5.41 -13.47 -12.45
N TRP A 43 -4.85 -13.47 -13.65
CA TRP A 43 -5.31 -12.68 -14.79
C TRP A 43 -5.61 -13.57 -15.99
N TYR A 44 -6.21 -12.99 -17.02
CA TYR A 44 -6.58 -13.71 -18.24
C TYR A 44 -5.37 -14.46 -18.85
N PHE A 45 -5.65 -15.62 -19.45
CA PHE A 45 -4.67 -16.49 -20.12
C PHE A 45 -3.54 -17.03 -19.22
N ASN A 46 -3.86 -17.43 -17.98
CA ASN A 46 -2.88 -17.97 -17.01
C ASN A 46 -1.72 -17.00 -16.71
N LEU A 47 -1.95 -15.70 -16.93
CA LEU A 47 -1.04 -14.67 -16.47
C LEU A 47 -1.38 -14.32 -15.03
N GLU A 48 -0.41 -13.76 -14.32
CA GLU A 48 -0.59 -13.29 -12.95
C GLU A 48 0.13 -11.95 -12.80
N PHE A 49 -0.39 -11.07 -11.95
CA PHE A 49 0.28 -9.83 -11.60
C PHE A 49 0.25 -9.60 -10.09
N ALA A 50 1.29 -8.94 -9.59
CA ALA A 50 1.33 -8.51 -8.20
C ALA A 50 0.43 -7.28 -8.03
N GLY A 51 -0.66 -7.46 -7.29
CA GLY A 51 -1.66 -6.42 -7.04
C GLY A 51 -1.74 -6.09 -5.55
N PHE A 52 -2.14 -4.87 -5.22
CA PHE A 52 -2.33 -4.45 -3.85
C PHE A 52 -3.39 -3.37 -3.69
N LEU A 53 -3.94 -3.30 -2.48
CA LEU A 53 -4.86 -2.28 -2.00
C LEU A 53 -4.47 -1.91 -0.56
N ILE A 54 -4.13 -0.65 -0.34
CA ILE A 54 -3.72 -0.12 0.96
C ILE A 54 -4.50 1.17 1.22
N VAL A 55 -5.05 1.29 2.42
CA VAL A 55 -5.76 2.47 2.88
C VAL A 55 -5.30 2.77 4.30
N LEU A 56 -4.77 3.98 4.50
CA LEU A 56 -4.61 4.58 5.80
C LEU A 56 -5.66 5.69 5.93
N GLU A 57 -6.53 5.58 6.91
CA GLU A 57 -7.36 6.69 7.37
C GLU A 57 -6.71 7.32 8.59
N HIS A 58 -6.67 8.65 8.64
CA HIS A 58 -6.23 9.41 9.79
C HIS A 58 -7.01 10.72 9.86
N ASN A 59 -7.71 10.95 10.97
CA ASN A 59 -8.58 12.11 11.21
C ASN A 59 -9.52 12.42 10.04
N ASN A 60 -10.25 11.40 9.56
CA ASN A 60 -11.21 11.47 8.46
C ASN A 60 -10.61 11.70 7.05
N GLU A 61 -9.29 11.71 6.91
CA GLU A 61 -8.62 11.74 5.61
C GLU A 61 -8.19 10.33 5.18
N PHE A 62 -8.44 9.99 3.92
CA PHE A 62 -8.08 8.68 3.34
C PHE A 62 -6.86 8.79 2.42
N TYR A 63 -5.77 8.17 2.82
CA TYR A 63 -4.56 7.98 2.04
C TYR A 63 -4.62 6.60 1.39
N ARG A 64 -4.82 6.58 0.07
CA ARG A 64 -5.07 5.35 -0.71
C ARG A 64 -3.89 5.06 -1.61
N PHE A 65 -3.37 3.83 -1.51
CA PHE A 65 -2.33 3.32 -2.38
C PHE A 65 -2.79 1.99 -2.96
N ASN A 66 -2.85 1.87 -4.28
CA ASN A 66 -3.23 0.62 -4.92
C ASN A 66 -2.73 0.55 -6.36
N THR A 67 -2.75 -0.66 -6.91
CA THR A 67 -2.23 -0.93 -8.26
C THR A 67 -2.99 -0.17 -9.35
N TYR A 68 -4.31 0.02 -9.22
CA TYR A 68 -5.09 0.72 -10.26
C TYR A 68 -4.94 2.25 -10.23
N LEU A 69 -4.56 2.82 -9.08
CA LEU A 69 -4.08 4.20 -8.94
C LEU A 69 -2.60 4.35 -9.29
N GLN A 70 -1.96 3.29 -9.80
CA GLN A 70 -0.55 3.26 -10.20
C GLN A 70 0.40 3.61 -9.04
N SER A 71 -0.02 3.30 -7.81
CA SER A 71 0.87 3.34 -6.65
C SER A 71 1.94 2.25 -6.81
N ILE A 72 3.06 2.44 -6.11
CA ILE A 72 4.25 1.60 -6.28
C ILE A 72 4.69 1.09 -4.92
N ILE A 73 4.82 -0.23 -4.76
CA ILE A 73 5.44 -0.87 -3.58
C ILE A 73 6.95 -1.02 -3.79
N HIS A 74 7.70 -0.81 -2.72
CA HIS A 74 9.16 -0.94 -2.65
C HIS A 74 9.58 -1.63 -1.33
N ASP A 75 10.80 -2.18 -1.30
CA ASP A 75 11.43 -2.80 -0.13
C ASP A 75 10.57 -3.84 0.62
N LEU A 76 9.71 -4.58 -0.10
CA LEU A 76 8.85 -5.60 0.50
C LEU A 76 9.67 -6.78 1.06
N THR A 77 9.83 -6.77 2.38
CA THR A 77 10.51 -7.80 3.16
C THR A 77 9.50 -8.58 3.98
N ILE A 78 9.61 -9.91 3.98
CA ILE A 78 8.65 -10.80 4.64
C ILE A 78 9.41 -11.91 5.35
N ASN A 79 9.14 -12.08 6.64
CA ASN A 79 9.56 -13.22 7.44
C ASN A 79 8.32 -13.94 7.98
N PRO A 80 7.83 -14.99 7.28
CA PRO A 80 6.63 -15.72 7.66
C PRO A 80 6.71 -16.37 9.04
N ASP A 81 7.90 -16.84 9.43
CA ASP A 81 8.10 -17.55 10.70
C ASP A 81 7.88 -16.61 11.89
N MET A 82 8.33 -15.36 11.75
CA MET A 82 8.18 -14.31 12.76
C MET A 82 6.92 -13.46 12.60
N HIS A 83 6.15 -13.66 11.51
CA HIS A 83 5.01 -12.83 11.12
C HIS A 83 5.39 -11.34 10.98
N GLU A 84 6.61 -11.10 10.47
CA GLU A 84 7.13 -9.77 10.21
C GLU A 84 7.00 -9.46 8.72
N ILE A 85 6.44 -8.31 8.42
CA ILE A 85 6.42 -7.72 7.09
C ILE A 85 6.94 -6.31 7.18
N SER A 86 7.59 -5.82 6.14
CA SER A 86 7.98 -4.43 6.01
C SER A 86 7.89 -4.03 4.56
N PHE A 87 7.30 -2.88 4.26
CA PHE A 87 7.27 -2.34 2.92
C PHE A 87 7.09 -0.82 2.94
N ASP A 88 7.55 -0.20 1.86
CA ASP A 88 7.25 1.17 1.50
C ASP A 88 6.27 1.19 0.33
N VAL A 89 5.32 2.12 0.34
CA VAL A 89 4.44 2.38 -0.79
C VAL A 89 4.36 3.86 -1.10
N TYR A 90 4.37 4.17 -2.39
CA TYR A 90 4.37 5.52 -2.93
C TYR A 90 3.13 5.74 -3.80
N ASP A 91 2.55 6.94 -3.75
CA ASP A 91 1.55 7.32 -4.74
C ASP A 91 2.22 7.60 -6.10
N VAL A 92 1.42 7.57 -7.17
CA VAL A 92 1.92 7.74 -8.54
C VAL A 92 2.64 9.08 -8.77
N LEU A 93 2.28 10.11 -7.99
CA LEU A 93 2.88 11.44 -8.10
C LEU A 93 4.06 11.65 -7.17
N PHE A 94 4.44 10.65 -6.36
CA PHE A 94 5.48 10.75 -5.33
C PHE A 94 5.26 11.97 -4.42
N GLN A 95 4.02 12.22 -4.02
CA GLN A 95 3.64 13.21 -3.01
C GLN A 95 3.63 12.62 -1.61
N TYR A 96 3.31 11.32 -1.50
CA TYR A 96 3.16 10.62 -0.25
C TYR A 96 3.91 9.29 -0.28
N LYS A 97 4.51 8.97 0.86
CA LYS A 97 5.08 7.67 1.17
C LYS A 97 4.40 7.14 2.41
N LEU A 98 4.00 5.87 2.37
CA LEU A 98 3.54 5.13 3.54
C LEU A 98 4.52 3.99 3.79
N HIS A 99 5.14 4.00 4.97
CA HIS A 99 5.92 2.90 5.50
C HIS A 99 5.06 2.08 6.46
N VAL A 100 5.08 0.77 6.32
CA VAL A 100 4.41 -0.17 7.23
C VAL A 100 5.39 -1.27 7.59
N SER A 101 5.57 -1.51 8.88
CA SER A 101 6.29 -2.68 9.38
C SER A 101 5.49 -3.38 10.47
N SER A 102 5.55 -4.71 10.51
CA SER A 102 4.99 -5.50 11.60
C SER A 102 6.09 -6.15 12.41
N TYR A 103 5.86 -6.26 13.72
CA TYR A 103 6.69 -7.05 14.59
C TYR A 103 5.83 -7.78 15.63
N SER A 104 6.32 -8.92 16.08
CA SER A 104 5.67 -9.73 17.11
C SER A 104 6.34 -9.46 18.46
N ASN A 105 5.56 -9.08 19.46
CA ASN A 105 6.04 -8.96 20.84
C ASN A 105 6.10 -10.39 21.43
N GLY A 106 7.15 -11.12 21.06
CA GLY A 106 7.31 -12.53 21.38
C GLY A 106 7.41 -12.76 22.88
N LEU A 107 6.51 -13.58 23.44
CA LEU A 107 6.67 -14.27 24.72
C LEU A 107 5.62 -15.36 24.97
N ASN A 108 4.47 -15.34 24.29
CA ASN A 108 3.46 -16.39 24.39
C ASN A 108 3.09 -16.90 23.00
N ASN A 109 2.88 -18.22 22.90
CA ASN A 109 2.36 -18.90 21.70
C ASN A 109 1.47 -17.97 20.88
N ILE A 110 1.87 -17.73 19.63
CA ILE A 110 1.08 -17.02 18.63
C ILE A 110 -0.03 -17.98 18.16
N ASP A 111 -0.83 -18.46 19.11
CA ASP A 111 -2.01 -19.28 18.88
C ASP A 111 -3.12 -18.31 18.46
N GLY A 112 -3.02 -17.83 17.21
CA GLY A 112 -4.16 -17.24 16.53
C GLY A 112 -5.29 -18.25 16.47
N ALA A 113 -6.53 -17.77 16.50
CA ALA A 113 -7.67 -18.63 16.27
C ALA A 113 -7.63 -19.14 14.83
N LEU A 114 -7.54 -20.45 14.64
CA LEU A 114 -7.69 -21.04 13.32
C LEU A 114 -9.15 -20.91 12.89
N LEU A 115 -9.41 -20.04 11.93
CA LEU A 115 -10.67 -20.03 11.21
C LEU A 115 -10.64 -21.06 10.08
N TYR A 116 -11.81 -21.66 9.85
CA TYR A 116 -11.97 -22.62 8.77
C TYR A 116 -12.20 -21.85 7.47
N GLY A 117 -11.34 -22.12 6.49
CA GLY A 117 -11.52 -21.66 5.12
C GLY A 117 -12.01 -22.82 4.23
N PRO A 118 -12.83 -22.56 3.21
CA PRO A 118 -13.22 -23.58 2.25
C PRO A 118 -12.07 -23.89 1.27
N ARG A 119 -11.64 -25.15 1.16
CA ARG A 119 -10.70 -25.63 0.12
C ARG A 119 -11.02 -27.07 -0.24
N SER A 120 -10.98 -27.42 -1.52
CA SER A 120 -11.11 -28.83 -1.91
C SER A 120 -12.53 -29.24 -2.31
N ASP A 121 -13.56 -28.65 -1.69
CA ASP A 121 -14.85 -29.27 -1.29
C ASP A 121 -15.00 -29.52 0.23
N ARG A 122 -13.96 -29.21 1.02
CA ARG A 122 -13.92 -29.44 2.48
C ARG A 122 -13.68 -28.14 3.25
N MET A 123 -14.18 -28.10 4.49
CA MET A 123 -13.78 -27.10 5.47
C MET A 123 -12.43 -27.51 6.04
N ILE A 124 -11.37 -26.81 5.65
CA ILE A 124 -10.02 -27.09 6.13
C ILE A 124 -9.64 -25.96 7.09
N LYS A 125 -9.07 -26.29 8.26
CA LYS A 125 -8.48 -25.29 9.16
C LYS A 125 -7.32 -24.65 8.40
N TYR A 126 -7.49 -23.42 7.94
CA TYR A 126 -6.54 -22.85 7.00
C TYR A 126 -6.19 -21.42 7.31
N VAL A 127 -7.19 -20.59 7.62
CA VAL A 127 -6.94 -19.20 7.93
C VAL A 127 -6.45 -19.15 9.37
N LYS A 128 -5.13 -19.10 9.53
CA LYS A 128 -4.53 -18.66 10.79
C LYS A 128 -4.79 -17.16 10.87
N GLU A 129 -6.04 -16.79 11.12
CA GLU A 129 -6.36 -15.44 11.56
C GLU A 129 -5.66 -15.30 12.90
N LEU A 130 -4.52 -14.64 12.83
CA LEU A 130 -3.80 -14.19 13.98
C LEU A 130 -4.63 -13.05 14.57
N LEU A 131 -5.71 -13.39 15.28
CA LEU A 131 -6.35 -12.55 16.29
C LEU A 131 -5.35 -12.35 17.43
N THR A 132 -4.26 -11.69 17.10
CA THR A 132 -3.02 -11.77 17.84
C THR A 132 -2.83 -10.44 18.49
N LYS A 133 -3.18 -10.40 19.77
CA LYS A 133 -2.86 -9.27 20.65
C LYS A 133 -1.37 -8.90 20.65
N ASN A 134 -0.49 -9.73 20.09
CA ASN A 134 0.96 -9.58 20.16
C ASN A 134 1.60 -9.02 18.88
N ILE A 135 0.86 -8.90 17.77
CA ILE A 135 1.39 -8.30 16.54
C ILE A 135 1.06 -6.81 16.56
N HIS A 136 2.08 -6.00 16.29
CA HIS A 136 1.97 -4.55 16.22
C HIS A 136 2.42 -4.08 14.84
N PHE A 137 1.79 -3.02 14.34
CA PHE A 137 2.18 -2.32 13.14
C PHE A 137 2.77 -0.98 13.51
N ASP A 138 4.01 -0.74 13.09
CA ASP A 138 4.61 0.58 13.07
C ASP A 138 4.34 1.18 11.69
N VAL A 139 3.60 2.29 11.68
CA VAL A 139 3.13 2.96 10.46
C VAL A 139 3.64 4.38 10.44
N ARG A 140 4.19 4.81 9.31
CA ARG A 140 4.62 6.20 9.08
C ARG A 140 4.14 6.67 7.71
N LEU A 141 3.35 7.74 7.70
CA LEU A 141 2.96 8.48 6.51
C LEU A 141 3.81 9.75 6.43
N SER A 142 4.49 9.92 5.30
CA SER A 142 5.33 11.07 5.00
C SER A 142 4.82 11.79 3.74
N LYS A 143 4.86 13.12 3.76
CA LYS A 143 4.83 13.95 2.55
C LYS A 143 6.23 14.01 1.96
N LEU A 144 6.35 13.82 0.66
CA LEU A 144 7.60 13.91 -0.06
C LEU A 144 7.74 15.32 -0.63
N ILE A 145 8.82 16.01 -0.26
CA ILE A 145 9.11 17.37 -0.71
C ILE A 145 10.41 17.37 -1.51
N GLN A 146 10.34 17.83 -2.75
CA GLN A 146 11.50 17.91 -3.63
C GLN A 146 12.38 19.09 -3.22
N ASN A 147 13.62 18.79 -2.84
CA ASN A 147 14.69 19.75 -2.62
C ASN A 147 15.56 19.84 -3.88
N VAL A 148 15.88 21.08 -4.30
CA VAL A 148 16.69 21.33 -5.50
C VAL A 148 18.19 21.08 -5.23
N THR A 149 18.59 20.96 -3.97
CA THR A 149 19.98 20.75 -3.54
C THR A 149 20.14 19.37 -2.90
N SER A 150 20.42 18.34 -3.69
CA SER A 150 20.78 17.00 -3.19
C SER A 150 22.29 16.88 -3.02
N ASN A 151 22.76 16.51 -1.82
CA ASN A 151 24.11 15.98 -1.62
C ASN A 151 24.13 14.48 -1.93
N ASN A 152 25.20 14.02 -2.57
CA ASN A 152 25.31 12.68 -3.19
C ASN A 152 25.61 11.52 -2.21
N ASP A 153 25.72 11.78 -0.91
CA ASP A 153 26.27 10.80 0.06
C ASP A 153 25.22 9.93 0.77
N ASP A 154 23.92 10.08 0.47
CA ASP A 154 22.89 9.27 1.10
C ASP A 154 22.61 7.95 0.35
N ASN A 155 22.69 6.84 1.08
CA ASN A 155 22.33 5.49 0.60
C ASN A 155 20.83 5.34 0.30
N ASN A 156 20.01 6.28 0.75
CA ASN A 156 18.59 6.33 0.41
C ASN A 156 18.42 6.93 -0.99
N LEU A 157 18.01 6.10 -1.96
CA LEU A 157 17.79 6.53 -3.36
C LEU A 157 16.92 7.79 -3.46
N PHE A 158 15.96 7.99 -2.56
CA PHE A 158 15.07 9.15 -2.60
C PHE A 158 15.77 10.45 -2.16
N ILE A 159 16.61 10.39 -1.12
CA ILE A 159 17.39 11.55 -0.68
C ILE A 159 18.45 11.90 -1.74
N LYS A 160 19.07 10.87 -2.33
CA LYS A 160 19.96 11.01 -3.48
C LYS A 160 19.29 11.71 -4.68
N HIS A 161 17.99 11.54 -4.85
CA HIS A 161 17.19 12.20 -5.89
C HIS A 161 16.51 13.50 -5.42
N GLY A 162 16.93 14.03 -4.27
CA GLY A 162 16.50 15.33 -3.77
C GLY A 162 15.08 15.33 -3.22
N TYR A 163 14.64 14.26 -2.56
CA TYR A 163 13.41 14.31 -1.75
C TYR A 163 13.76 14.23 -0.27
N TYR A 164 13.07 15.02 0.54
CA TYR A 164 13.01 14.81 1.98
C TYR A 164 11.59 14.44 2.41
N GLU A 165 11.51 13.71 3.53
CA GLU A 165 10.26 13.24 4.11
C GLU A 165 9.82 14.19 5.23
N GLU A 166 8.63 14.79 5.09
CA GLU A 166 7.93 15.47 6.18
C GLU A 166 6.89 14.51 6.77
N ILE A 167 7.04 14.13 8.03
CA ILE A 167 6.15 13.14 8.67
C ILE A 167 4.80 13.79 8.98
N ILE A 168 3.73 13.22 8.42
CA ILE A 168 2.33 13.65 8.63
C ILE A 168 1.70 12.83 9.76
N PHE A 169 2.01 11.54 9.80
CA PHE A 169 1.50 10.62 10.80
C PHE A 169 2.55 9.56 11.09
N GLN A 170 2.76 9.27 12.37
CA GLN A 170 3.54 8.13 12.81
C GLN A 170 2.88 7.54 14.04
N GLY A 171 2.67 6.23 14.03
CA GLY A 171 2.00 5.57 15.12
C GLY A 171 2.30 4.08 15.16
N ARG A 172 2.08 3.52 16.34
CA ARG A 172 2.06 2.09 16.58
C ARG A 172 0.63 1.65 16.82
N ALA A 173 0.20 0.64 16.08
CA ALA A 173 -1.12 0.06 16.21
C ALA A 173 -1.02 -1.42 16.61
N GLN A 174 -1.94 -1.87 17.45
CA GLN A 174 -2.15 -3.29 17.66
C GLN A 174 -2.91 -3.86 16.45
N SER A 175 -2.40 -4.94 15.87
CA SER A 175 -3.07 -5.57 14.73
C SER A 175 -4.40 -6.17 15.16
N VAL A 176 -5.43 -5.99 14.33
CA VAL A 176 -6.67 -6.75 14.40
C VAL A 176 -6.43 -8.14 13.81
N ALA A 177 -5.77 -8.21 12.65
CA ALA A 177 -5.29 -9.43 12.05
C ALA A 177 -4.12 -9.16 11.10
N LEU A 178 -3.29 -10.19 10.92
CA LEU A 178 -2.24 -10.29 9.91
C LEU A 178 -2.24 -11.71 9.36
N GLU A 179 -2.43 -11.86 8.05
CA GLU A 179 -2.36 -13.13 7.34
C GLU A 179 -1.23 -13.09 6.33
N ILE A 180 -0.48 -14.19 6.25
CA ILE A 180 0.61 -14.37 5.30
C ILE A 180 0.46 -15.79 4.73
N THR A 181 0.16 -15.89 3.44
CA THR A 181 -0.14 -17.16 2.79
C THR A 181 0.61 -17.32 1.47
N GLY A 182 1.10 -18.54 1.20
CA GLY A 182 1.69 -18.93 -0.10
C GLY A 182 3.19 -18.65 -0.22
N ASN A 183 3.70 -18.64 -1.45
CA ASN A 183 5.11 -18.38 -1.74
C ASN A 183 5.42 -16.88 -1.71
N VAL A 184 5.61 -16.35 -0.51
CA VAL A 184 5.88 -14.91 -0.30
C VAL A 184 7.15 -14.41 -0.97
N LYS A 185 8.17 -15.27 -1.15
CA LYS A 185 9.40 -14.89 -1.86
C LYS A 185 9.10 -14.56 -3.33
N TRP A 186 8.23 -15.35 -3.95
CA TRP A 186 7.77 -15.09 -5.31
C TRP A 186 6.97 -13.79 -5.41
N LEU A 187 6.12 -13.51 -4.41
CA LEU A 187 5.39 -12.25 -4.35
C LEU A 187 6.32 -11.04 -4.23
N SER A 188 7.30 -11.07 -3.31
CA SER A 188 8.32 -10.02 -3.17
C SER A 188 9.09 -9.81 -4.48
N GLU A 189 9.46 -10.89 -5.16
CA GLU A 189 10.16 -10.81 -6.44
C GLU A 189 9.31 -10.15 -7.53
N LYS A 190 8.02 -10.46 -7.61
CA LYS A 190 7.10 -9.83 -8.56
C LYS A 190 6.91 -8.34 -8.30
N PHE A 191 6.82 -7.93 -7.04
CA PHE A 191 6.78 -6.50 -6.69
C PHE A 191 8.09 -5.80 -7.02
N ARG A 192 9.25 -6.43 -6.75
CA ARG A 192 10.56 -5.91 -7.12
C ARG A 192 10.71 -5.71 -8.62
N GLN A 193 10.30 -6.69 -9.42
CA GLN A 193 10.29 -6.57 -10.89
C GLN A 193 9.34 -5.46 -11.37
N ALA A 194 8.16 -5.33 -10.76
CA ALA A 194 7.23 -4.24 -11.08
C ALA A 194 7.85 -2.87 -10.75
N TYR A 195 8.54 -2.75 -9.61
CA TYR A 195 9.27 -1.55 -9.23
C TYR A 195 10.40 -1.22 -10.22
N GLU A 196 11.28 -2.17 -10.52
CA GLU A 196 12.43 -1.98 -11.44
C GLU A 196 11.99 -1.60 -12.87
N ASN A 197 10.83 -2.09 -13.33
CA ASN A 197 10.28 -1.71 -14.64
C ASN A 197 9.75 -0.27 -14.68
N ILE A 198 9.36 0.27 -13.53
CA ILE A 198 8.86 1.65 -13.38
C ILE A 198 10.02 2.59 -12.99
N TYR A 199 10.99 2.08 -12.22
CA TYR A 199 12.05 2.82 -11.59
C TYR A 199 13.45 2.37 -12.06
N PRO A 200 14.33 3.29 -12.50
CA PRO A 200 14.10 4.70 -12.73
C PRO A 200 14.07 5.03 -14.23
N TRP A 201 13.26 6.03 -14.62
CA TRP A 201 13.48 6.85 -15.83
C TRP A 201 12.66 6.65 -17.13
N ASN A 202 11.48 6.03 -17.16
CA ASN A 202 10.59 6.25 -18.33
C ASN A 202 9.66 7.48 -18.21
N PHE A 203 9.57 8.12 -17.04
CA PHE A 203 8.60 9.21 -16.81
C PHE A 203 9.18 10.55 -16.33
N SER A 204 10.50 10.71 -16.13
CA SER A 204 11.02 12.04 -15.73
C SER A 204 10.82 13.10 -16.83
N LEU A 205 10.85 12.69 -18.11
CA LEU A 205 10.53 13.54 -19.26
C LEU A 205 9.04 13.92 -19.31
N ILE A 206 8.14 12.98 -19.01
CA ILE A 206 6.69 13.21 -19.03
C ILE A 206 6.25 14.02 -17.81
N ARG A 207 6.91 13.88 -16.65
CA ARG A 207 6.57 14.62 -15.42
C ARG A 207 6.76 16.13 -15.57
N ASN A 208 7.86 16.57 -16.18
CA ASN A 208 8.06 17.99 -16.47
C ASN A 208 7.00 18.51 -17.45
N ILE A 209 6.63 17.74 -18.47
CA ILE A 209 5.56 18.11 -19.40
C ILE A 209 4.21 18.17 -18.66
N VAL A 210 3.82 17.15 -17.89
CA VAL A 210 2.52 17.13 -17.22
C VAL A 210 2.37 18.23 -16.16
N ILE A 211 3.43 18.53 -15.40
CA ILE A 211 3.41 19.63 -14.42
C ILE A 211 3.38 20.99 -15.13
N HIS A 212 4.19 21.19 -16.18
CA HIS A 212 4.26 22.46 -16.92
C HIS A 212 2.97 22.72 -17.70
N TYR A 213 2.35 21.68 -18.25
CA TYR A 213 1.10 21.79 -19.01
C TYR A 213 -0.17 21.66 -18.14
N LYS A 214 -0.10 21.30 -16.85
CA LYS A 214 -1.29 21.32 -15.96
C LYS A 214 -1.88 22.73 -15.84
N LEU A 215 -1.04 23.77 -15.85
CA LEU A 215 -1.47 25.18 -15.89
C LEU A 215 -2.06 25.58 -17.26
N ILE A 216 -1.57 24.98 -18.34
CA ILE A 216 -2.01 25.30 -19.71
C ILE A 216 -3.32 24.56 -20.05
N LEU A 217 -3.47 23.30 -19.62
CA LEU A 217 -4.67 22.51 -19.90
C LEU A 217 -5.89 23.00 -19.12
N THR A 218 -5.70 23.48 -17.89
CA THR A 218 -6.77 24.06 -17.07
C THR A 218 -7.23 25.42 -17.62
N SER A 219 -6.32 26.23 -18.15
CA SER A 219 -6.65 27.51 -18.80
C SER A 219 -7.29 27.34 -20.18
N ILE A 220 -6.83 26.39 -21.00
CA ILE A 220 -7.43 26.10 -22.31
C ILE A 220 -8.82 25.47 -22.15
N LEU A 221 -9.00 24.52 -21.21
CA LEU A 221 -10.31 23.92 -20.95
C LEU A 221 -11.30 24.96 -20.41
N ALA A 222 -10.85 25.87 -19.54
CA ALA A 222 -11.67 27.00 -19.08
C ALA A 222 -12.04 27.95 -20.23
N MET A 223 -11.11 28.28 -21.14
CA MET A 223 -11.40 29.14 -22.30
C MET A 223 -12.37 28.49 -23.30
N ILE A 224 -12.26 27.17 -23.52
CA ILE A 224 -13.19 26.43 -24.40
C ILE A 224 -14.58 26.38 -23.77
N ILE A 225 -14.68 26.14 -22.46
CA ILE A 225 -15.96 26.14 -21.74
C ILE A 225 -16.60 27.53 -21.76
N VAL A 226 -15.83 28.60 -21.52
CA VAL A 226 -16.33 29.98 -21.58
C VAL A 226 -16.78 30.34 -23.02
N SER A 227 -16.03 29.94 -24.04
CA SER A 227 -16.40 30.18 -25.44
C SER A 227 -17.66 29.42 -25.85
N PHE A 228 -17.85 28.18 -25.37
CA PHE A 228 -19.07 27.41 -25.60
C PHE A 228 -20.30 28.00 -24.88
N ILE A 229 -20.12 28.57 -23.69
CA ILE A 229 -21.21 29.23 -22.95
C ILE A 229 -21.61 30.53 -23.65
N PHE A 230 -20.65 31.33 -24.14
CA PHE A 230 -20.95 32.56 -24.88
C PHE A 230 -21.56 32.31 -26.27
N ALA A 231 -21.19 31.21 -26.95
CA ALA A 231 -21.76 30.84 -28.24
C ALA A 231 -23.23 30.36 -28.14
N LYS A 232 -23.71 29.98 -26.95
CA LYS A 232 -25.07 29.48 -26.73
C LYS A 232 -26.05 30.54 -26.20
N CYS A 233 -25.54 31.74 -25.85
CA CYS A 233 -26.31 32.88 -25.34
C CYS A 233 -26.49 34.01 -26.37
N ARG A 234 -26.29 33.74 -27.66
CA ARG A 234 -26.48 34.70 -28.74
C ARG A 234 -27.47 34.18 -29.78
#